data_AF-A0A2W6BIK4-F1
#
_entry.id   AF-A0A2W6BIK4-F1
#
_cell.length_a   1.000
_cell.length_b   1.000
_cell.length_c   1.000
_cell.angle_alpha   90.00
_cell.angle_beta   90.00
_cell.angle_gamma   90.00
#
_symmetry.space_group_name_H-M   'P 1'
#
loop_
_entity.id
_entity.type
_entity.pdbx_description
1 polymer ?
#
loop_
_entity_poly.entity_id
_entity_poly.type
_entity_poly.pdbx_seq_one_letter_code
_entity_poly.pdbx_strand_id
1 'polypeptide(L)'
;MVSWHTMKRTTVKIPETLDAALRNEAARCGVTISAVTRQALEEHFGGARRLMAAGAGSSGRGDVSARIDEILAAEWTGRAE
;
A
#
# COMPACT_ATOMS: atom_id res chain seq x y z
N MET A 1 -26.84 -14.80 4.26
CA MET A 1 -26.87 -13.34 4.46
C MET A 1 -25.90 -12.72 3.46
N VAL A 2 -26.36 -12.50 2.23
CA VAL A 2 -25.56 -11.80 1.22
C VAL A 2 -25.69 -10.31 1.53
N SER A 3 -24.61 -9.70 2.02
CA SER A 3 -24.57 -8.25 2.24
C SER A 3 -24.53 -7.57 0.87
N TRP A 4 -25.69 -7.15 0.37
CA TRP A 4 -25.79 -6.28 -0.78
C TRP A 4 -25.35 -4.88 -0.34
N HIS A 5 -24.05 -4.64 -0.19
CA HIS A 5 -23.54 -3.28 -0.27
C HIS A 5 -23.70 -2.84 -1.72
N THR A 6 -24.86 -2.30 -2.07
CA THR A 6 -25.11 -1.75 -3.39
C THR A 6 -24.16 -0.57 -3.60
N MET A 7 -23.23 -0.69 -4.55
CA MET A 7 -22.36 0.42 -4.93
C MET A 7 -23.24 1.58 -5.42
N LYS A 8 -23.01 2.78 -4.88
CA LYS A 8 -23.71 3.99 -5.30
C LYS A 8 -22.84 4.76 -6.31
N ARG A 9 -23.46 5.21 -7.41
CA ARG A 9 -22.80 6.10 -8.38
C ARG A 9 -22.87 7.54 -7.87
N THR A 10 -21.71 8.14 -7.66
CA THR A 10 -21.58 9.55 -7.25
C THR A 10 -20.86 10.33 -8.33
N THR A 11 -21.48 11.41 -8.83
CA THR A 11 -20.82 12.34 -9.76
C THR A 11 -20.09 13.40 -8.95
N VAL A 12 -18.77 13.48 -9.10
CA VAL A 12 -17.92 14.48 -8.45
C VAL A 12 -17.25 15.36 -9.50
N LYS A 13 -17.07 16.64 -9.20
CA LYS A 13 -16.26 17.54 -10.03
C LYS A 13 -14.82 17.47 -9.53
N ILE A 14 -13.88 17.24 -10.44
CA ILE A 14 -12.45 17.20 -10.16
C ILE A 14 -11.70 18.06 -11.17
N PRO A 15 -10.51 18.60 -10.81
CA PRO A 15 -9.63 19.26 -11.76
C PRO A 15 -9.25 18.34 -12.93
N GLU A 16 -9.09 18.89 -14.12
CA GLU A 16 -8.69 18.13 -15.32
C GLU A 16 -7.36 17.40 -15.14
N THR A 17 -6.41 18.03 -14.46
CA THR A 17 -5.11 17.43 -14.13
C THR A 17 -5.26 16.17 -13.27
N LEU A 18 -6.25 16.14 -12.37
CA LEU A 18 -6.54 14.97 -11.55
C LEU A 18 -7.22 13.86 -12.34
N ASP A 19 -8.12 14.20 -13.28
CA ASP A 19 -8.72 13.22 -14.20
C ASP A 19 -7.66 12.54 -15.07
N ALA A 20 -6.72 13.31 -15.62
CA ALA A 20 -5.60 12.79 -16.41
C ALA A 20 -4.73 11.82 -15.59
N ALA A 21 -4.39 12.18 -14.35
CA ALA A 21 -3.65 11.33 -13.44
C ALA A 21 -4.40 10.02 -13.13
N LEU A 22 -5.71 10.08 -12.87
CA LEU A 22 -6.54 8.90 -12.62
C LEU A 22 -6.60 7.95 -13.82
N ARG A 23 -6.68 8.48 -15.04
CA ARG A 23 -6.67 7.68 -16.28
C ARG A 23 -5.33 6.97 -16.47
N ASN A 24 -4.23 7.68 -16.25
CA ASN A 24 -2.90 7.10 -16.35
C ASN A 24 -2.71 5.98 -15.34
N GLU A 25 -3.17 6.19 -14.10
CA GLU A 25 -3.06 5.18 -13.04
C GLU A 25 -3.93 3.96 -13.31
N ALA A 26 -5.17 4.16 -13.77
CA ALA A 26 -6.05 3.08 -14.18
C ALA A 26 -5.43 2.23 -15.32
N ALA A 27 -4.84 2.90 -16.32
CA ALA A 27 -4.16 2.23 -17.41
C ALA A 27 -2.89 1.48 -16.94
N ARG A 28 -2.09 2.11 -16.08
CA ARG A 28 -0.86 1.52 -15.52
C ARG A 28 -1.14 0.28 -14.68
N CYS A 29 -2.23 0.29 -13.92
CA CYS A 29 -2.61 -0.80 -13.02
C CYS A 29 -3.58 -1.81 -13.66
N GLY A 30 -4.03 -1.57 -14.91
CA GLY A 30 -4.97 -2.45 -15.61
C GLY A 30 -6.35 -2.56 -14.95
N VAL A 31 -6.79 -1.51 -14.25
CA VAL A 31 -8.06 -1.48 -13.49
C VAL A 31 -8.94 -0.32 -13.96
N THR A 32 -10.18 -0.26 -13.47
CA THR A 32 -11.08 0.85 -13.81
C THR A 32 -10.76 2.11 -13.01
N ILE A 33 -11.07 3.28 -13.57
CA ILE A 33 -10.98 4.57 -12.85
C ILE A 33 -11.75 4.49 -11.52
N SER A 34 -12.95 3.90 -11.53
CA SER A 34 -13.76 3.69 -10.32
C SER A 34 -13.09 2.81 -9.26
N ALA A 35 -12.26 1.84 -9.65
CA ALA A 35 -11.50 1.02 -8.71
C ALA A 35 -10.37 1.84 -8.06
N VAL A 36 -9.63 2.61 -8.85
CA VAL A 36 -8.58 3.53 -8.35
C VAL A 36 -9.19 4.58 -7.41
N THR A 37 -10.30 5.22 -7.83
CA THR A 37 -10.98 6.22 -7.01
C THR A 37 -11.48 5.61 -5.70
N ARG A 38 -12.10 4.43 -5.75
CA ARG A 38 -12.56 3.75 -4.53
C ARG A 38 -11.40 3.43 -3.60
N GLN A 39 -10.30 2.88 -4.12
CA GLN A 39 -9.12 2.57 -3.31
C GLN A 39 -8.57 3.84 -2.63
N ALA A 40 -8.40 4.93 -3.38
CA ALA A 40 -7.93 6.20 -2.84
C ALA A 40 -8.88 6.76 -1.76
N LEU A 41 -10.19 6.62 -1.94
CA LEU A 41 -11.18 7.04 -0.94
C LEU A 41 -11.17 6.13 0.30
N GLU A 42 -11.02 4.81 0.14
CA GLU A 42 -10.92 3.86 1.25
C GLU A 42 -9.64 4.08 2.08
N GLU A 43 -8.52 4.38 1.41
CA GLU A 43 -7.26 4.77 2.05
C GLU A 43 -7.39 6.12 2.77
N HIS A 44 -8.04 7.10 2.14
CA HIS A 44 -8.22 8.44 2.70
C HIS A 44 -9.19 8.46 3.89
N PHE A 45 -10.31 7.75 3.82
CA PHE A 45 -11.32 7.69 4.87
C PHE A 45 -11.09 6.58 5.90
N GLY A 46 -10.08 5.72 5.71
CA GLY A 46 -9.59 4.80 6.73
C GLY A 46 -10.50 3.61 7.00
N GLY A 47 -10.74 2.78 5.99
CA GLY A 47 -11.40 1.48 6.15
C GLY A 47 -10.38 0.34 6.27
N ALA A 48 -9.93 0.08 7.51
CA ALA A 48 -8.89 -0.89 7.90
C ALA A 48 -7.45 -0.46 7.59
N ARG A 49 -6.78 0.09 8.62
CA ARG A 49 -5.32 0.02 8.74
C ARG A 49 -4.91 -1.45 8.55
N ARG A 50 -4.42 -1.81 7.37
CA ARG A 50 -3.62 -3.02 7.22
C ARG A 50 -2.40 -2.77 8.10
N LEU A 51 -2.35 -3.43 9.26
CA LEU A 51 -1.14 -3.45 10.07
C LEU A 51 -0.05 -4.07 9.18
N MET A 52 0.75 -3.22 8.53
CA MET A 52 1.93 -3.65 7.75
C MET A 52 2.99 -4.31 8.65
N ALA A 53 2.73 -4.39 9.96
CA ALA A 53 3.55 -5.05 10.97
C ALA A 53 3.20 -6.53 11.20
N ALA A 54 2.16 -7.10 10.56
CA ALA A 54 1.90 -8.52 10.63
C ALA A 54 3.01 -9.29 9.89
N GLY A 55 4.06 -9.68 10.62
CA GLY A 55 5.26 -10.35 10.10
C GLY A 55 6.51 -9.47 9.99
N ALA A 56 6.42 -8.16 10.27
CA ALA A 56 7.61 -7.31 10.36
C ALA A 56 8.41 -7.70 11.62
N GLY A 57 9.59 -8.30 11.42
CA GLY A 57 10.39 -8.91 12.49
C GLY A 57 10.31 -10.44 12.56
N SER A 58 9.52 -11.10 11.70
CA SER A 58 9.49 -12.57 11.60
C SER A 58 10.68 -13.10 10.81
N SER A 59 11.90 -12.88 11.31
CA SER A 59 13.15 -13.41 10.74
C SER A 59 13.34 -14.91 11.01
N GLY A 60 12.46 -15.53 11.80
CA GLY A 60 12.64 -16.89 12.35
C GLY A 60 13.74 -16.97 13.42
N ARG A 61 14.37 -15.84 13.80
CA ARG A 61 15.46 -15.75 14.76
C ARG A 61 15.13 -14.72 15.83
N GLY A 62 15.08 -15.15 17.09
CA GLY A 62 14.69 -14.31 18.23
C GLY A 62 15.78 -13.35 18.73
N ASP A 63 17.01 -13.48 18.24
CA ASP A 63 18.20 -12.74 18.73
C ASP A 63 18.62 -11.57 17.82
N VAL A 64 17.93 -11.35 16.69
CA VAL A 64 18.30 -10.32 15.71
C VAL A 64 18.38 -8.93 16.33
N SER A 65 17.47 -8.59 17.25
CA SER A 65 17.48 -7.29 17.93
C SER A 65 18.70 -7.08 18.83
N ALA A 66 19.23 -8.14 19.43
CA ALA A 66 20.40 -8.06 20.30
C ALA A 66 21.72 -8.01 19.51
N ARG A 67 21.68 -8.38 18.23
CA ARG A 67 22.86 -8.52 17.36
C ARG A 67 22.85 -7.56 16.16
N ILE A 68 22.00 -6.54 16.22
CA ILE A 68 21.78 -5.63 15.09
C ILE A 68 23.08 -4.96 14.63
N ASP A 69 23.94 -4.55 15.58
CA ASP A 69 25.21 -3.90 15.26
C ASP A 69 26.20 -4.84 14.58
N GLU A 70 26.27 -6.11 15.02
CA GLU A 70 27.11 -7.15 14.39
C GLU A 70 26.66 -7.45 12.95
N ILE A 71 25.35 -7.58 12.74
CA ILE A 71 24.76 -7.88 11.45
C ILE A 71 25.00 -6.73 10.47
N LEU A 72 24.77 -5.49 10.91
CA LEU A 72 25.00 -4.31 10.08
C LEU A 72 26.47 -4.13 9.74
N ALA A 73 27.39 -4.39 10.68
CA ALA A 73 28.82 -4.33 10.42
C ALA A 73 29.24 -5.34 9.34
N ALA A 74 28.77 -6.60 9.43
CA ALA A 74 29.08 -7.63 8.45
C ALA A 74 28.52 -7.32 7.04
N GLU A 75 27.27 -6.87 6.97
CA GLU A 75 26.58 -6.54 5.70
C GLU A 75 27.13 -5.28 5.01
N TRP A 76 27.67 -4.34 5.79
CA TRP A 76 28.24 -3.10 5.28
C TRP A 76 29.66 -3.33 4.73
N THR A 77 30.47 -4.16 5.39
CA THR A 77 31.81 -4.48 4.92
C THR A 77 31.79 -5.37 3.67
N GLY A 78 30.84 -6.31 3.56
CA GLY A 78 30.71 -7.19 2.39
C GLY A 78 30.14 -6.55 1.11
N ARG A 79 29.74 -5.26 1.14
CA ARG A 79 29.28 -4.50 -0.04
C ARG A 79 30.35 -3.56 -0.62
N ALA A 80 31.54 -3.52 -0.02
CA ALA A 80 32.64 -2.64 -0.41
C ALA A 80 33.71 -3.35 -1.26
N GLU A 81 33.38 -4.48 -1.89
CA GLU A 81 34.19 -5.21 -2.86
C GLU A 81 33.44 -5.43 -4.18
#